data_AF-A0A2U3CHL3-F1
#
_entry.id   AF-A0A2U3CHL3-F1
#
_cell.length_a   1.000
_cell.length_b   1.000
_cell.length_c   1.000
_cell.angle_alpha   90.00
_cell.angle_beta   90.00
_cell.angle_gamma   90.00
#
_symmetry.space_group_name_H-M   'P 1'
#
loop_
_entity.id
_entity.type
_entity.pdbx_description
1 polymer ?
#
loop_
_entity_poly.entity_id
_entity_poly.type
_entity_poly.pdbx_seq_one_letter_code
_entity_poly.pdbx_strand_id
1 'polypeptide(L)'
;MNSAEKRRLRAILILSLFVILAWAPWITEDRANELVTSHLGGETPYNYLGETVLVKNIPRSFVKLPFIALVYFPGEAVYIVTFFGWVI
;
A
#
# COMPACT_ATOMS: atom_id res chain seq x y z
N MET A 1 10.33 34.78 18.77
CA MET A 1 9.96 34.23 17.45
C MET A 1 9.08 35.22 16.70
N ASN A 2 9.57 35.79 15.61
CA ASN A 2 8.89 36.84 14.83
C ASN A 2 7.72 36.27 13.98
N SER A 3 6.89 37.13 13.39
CA SER A 3 5.70 36.70 12.62
C SER A 3 6.05 35.92 11.34
N ALA A 4 7.26 36.08 10.80
CA ALA A 4 7.75 35.34 9.63
C ALA A 4 8.21 33.93 10.04
N GLU A 5 8.90 33.79 11.17
CA GLU A 5 9.32 32.50 11.75
C GLU A 5 8.10 31.64 12.10
N LYS A 6 7.06 32.23 12.71
CA LYS A 6 5.80 31.53 13.00
C LYS A 6 5.12 31.01 11.72
N ARG A 7 5.14 31.79 10.64
CA ARG A 7 4.58 31.38 9.33
C ARG A 7 5.39 30.27 8.68
N ARG A 8 6.72 30.35 8.71
CA ARG A 8 7.62 29.30 8.22
C ARG A 8 7.43 27.99 8.98
N LEU A 9 7.38 28.04 10.32
CA LEU A 9 7.16 26.86 11.14
C LEU A 9 5.82 26.18 10.81
N ARG A 10 4.74 26.96 10.66
CA ARG A 10 3.44 26.42 10.25
C ARG A 10 3.49 25.76 8.88
N ALA A 11 4.15 26.38 7.91
CA ALA A 11 4.30 25.79 6.58
C ALA A 11 5.07 24.46 6.61
N ILE A 12 6.15 24.39 7.38
CA ILE A 12 6.92 23.15 7.57
C ILE A 12 6.06 22.07 8.22
N LEU A 13 5.31 22.40 9.28
CA LEU A 13 4.44 21.44 9.94
C LEU A 13 3.35 20.89 9.01
N ILE A 14 2.74 21.76 8.20
CA ILE A 14 1.74 21.37 7.21
C ILE A 14 2.36 20.45 6.16
N LEU A 15 3.52 20.82 5.61
CA LEU A 15 4.22 20.02 4.61
C LEU A 15 4.60 18.64 5.17
N SER A 16 5.17 18.59 6.38
CA SER A 16 5.52 17.34 7.05
C SER A 16 4.29 16.44 7.27
N LEU A 17 3.15 17.03 7.65
CA LEU A 17 1.91 16.28 7.78
C LEU A 17 1.48 15.66 6.45
N PHE A 18 1.54 16.42 5.36
CA PHE A 18 1.22 15.90 4.02
C PHE A 18 2.17 14.78 3.58
N VAL A 19 3.47 14.88 3.89
CA VAL A 19 4.43 13.82 3.58
C VAL A 19 4.10 12.54 4.35
N ILE A 20 3.80 12.63 5.65
CA ILE A 20 3.43 11.46 6.48
C ILE A 20 2.13 10.82 5.96
N LEU A 21 1.12 11.64 5.65
CA LEU A 21 -0.14 11.15 5.10
C LEU A 21 0.04 10.52 3.72
N ALA A 22 0.89 11.10 2.87
CA ALA A 22 1.20 10.56 1.56
C ALA A 22 1.85 9.17 1.67
N TRP A 23 2.83 8.98 2.55
CA TRP A 23 3.44 7.66 2.72
C TRP A 23 2.56 6.67 3.48
N ALA A 24 1.42 7.09 4.02
CA ALA A 24 0.39 6.24 4.61
C ALA A 24 0.99 5.08 5.45
N PRO A 25 1.65 5.39 6.59
CA PRO A 25 2.43 4.43 7.35
C PRO A 25 1.62 3.23 7.88
N TRP A 26 0.29 3.35 7.91
CA TRP A 26 -0.62 2.26 8.28
C TRP A 26 -0.84 1.21 7.18
N ILE A 27 -0.53 1.51 5.90
CA ILE A 27 -0.52 0.51 4.83
C ILE A 27 0.87 -0.12 4.79
N THR A 28 1.07 -1.10 5.68
CA THR A 28 2.26 -1.95 5.71
C THR A 28 2.21 -3.02 4.62
N GLU A 29 3.32 -3.72 4.41
CA GLU A 29 3.38 -4.87 3.50
C GLU A 29 2.35 -5.94 3.87
N ASP A 30 2.31 -6.36 5.13
CA ASP A 30 1.34 -7.34 5.64
C ASP A 30 -0.10 -6.90 5.39
N ARG A 31 -0.41 -5.62 5.67
CA ARG A 31 -1.76 -5.08 5.48
C ARG A 31 -2.14 -5.03 4.01
N ALA A 32 -1.23 -4.63 3.12
CA ALA A 32 -1.48 -4.61 1.69
C ALA A 32 -1.70 -6.04 1.15
N ASN A 33 -0.87 -6.98 1.59
CA ASN A 33 -1.00 -8.39 1.24
C ASN A 33 -2.32 -9.00 1.72
N GLU A 34 -2.75 -8.68 2.94
CA GLU A 34 -4.05 -9.10 3.49
C GLU A 34 -5.22 -8.56 2.67
N LEU A 35 -5.21 -7.26 2.36
CA LEU A 35 -6.26 -6.61 1.57
C LEU A 35 -6.38 -7.23 0.17
N VAL A 36 -5.25 -7.45 -0.50
CA VAL A 36 -5.24 -8.09 -1.83
C VAL A 36 -5.67 -9.55 -1.75
N THR A 37 -5.23 -10.29 -0.74
CA THR A 37 -5.66 -11.68 -0.53
C THR A 37 -7.17 -11.75 -0.31
N SER A 38 -7.73 -10.86 0.51
CA SER A 38 -9.17 -10.75 0.74
C SER A 38 -9.92 -10.36 -0.53
N HIS A 39 -9.39 -9.43 -1.33
CA HIS A 39 -9.96 -9.04 -2.62
C HIS A 39 -10.04 -10.21 -3.61
N LEU A 40 -9.07 -11.12 -3.56
CA LEU A 40 -9.00 -12.31 -4.41
C LEU A 40 -9.80 -13.52 -3.90
N GLY A 41 -10.58 -13.37 -2.82
CA GLY A 41 -11.41 -14.45 -2.26
C GLY A 41 -10.81 -15.15 -1.04
N GLY A 42 -9.67 -14.69 -0.52
CA GLY A 42 -9.12 -15.12 0.76
C GLY A 42 -8.43 -16.48 0.70
N GLU A 43 -9.10 -17.50 1.25
CA GLU A 43 -8.62 -18.89 1.25
C GLU A 43 -9.01 -19.68 -0.01
N THR A 44 -9.57 -19.01 -1.01
CA THR A 44 -9.94 -19.66 -2.26
C THR A 44 -8.71 -20.21 -3.00
N PRO A 45 -8.82 -21.40 -3.60
CA PRO A 45 -7.79 -21.89 -4.51
C PRO A 45 -7.67 -20.91 -5.69
N TYR A 46 -6.44 -20.53 -6.01
CA TYR A 46 -6.13 -19.60 -7.08
C TYR A 46 -5.20 -20.30 -8.07
N ASN A 47 -5.53 -20.20 -9.35
CA ASN A 47 -4.72 -20.77 -10.41
C ASN A 47 -3.56 -19.82 -10.70
N TYR A 48 -2.40 -20.11 -10.11
CA TYR A 48 -1.19 -19.33 -10.28
C TYR A 48 -0.25 -20.05 -11.25
N LEU A 49 0.06 -19.43 -12.40
CA LEU A 49 0.95 -20.01 -13.41
C LEU A 49 0.60 -21.45 -13.86
N GLY A 50 -0.68 -21.84 -13.77
CA GLY A 50 -1.14 -23.19 -14.12
C GLY A 50 -1.17 -24.19 -12.95
N GLU A 51 -0.76 -23.78 -11.75
CA GLU A 51 -0.85 -24.58 -10.53
C GLU A 51 -1.91 -24.00 -9.57
N THR A 52 -2.76 -24.88 -9.03
CA THR A 52 -3.74 -24.50 -8.02
C THR A 52 -3.06 -24.39 -6.66
N VAL A 53 -2.82 -23.16 -6.23
CA VAL A 53 -2.22 -22.84 -4.92
C VAL A 53 -3.17 -21.95 -4.12
N LEU A 54 -3.00 -21.93 -2.79
CA LEU A 54 -3.72 -20.95 -1.97
C LEU A 54 -3.15 -19.56 -2.26
N VAL A 55 -4.03 -18.56 -2.37
CA VAL A 55 -3.63 -17.17 -2.66
C VAL A 55 -2.51 -16.71 -1.74
N LYS A 56 -2.61 -17.03 -0.44
CA LYS A 56 -1.61 -16.67 0.61
C LYS A 56 -0.21 -17.24 0.38
N ASN A 57 -0.07 -18.33 -0.38
CA ASN A 57 1.21 -18.99 -0.64
C ASN A 57 1.90 -18.47 -1.91
N ILE A 58 1.24 -17.62 -2.68
CA ILE A 58 1.82 -17.06 -3.91
C ILE A 58 2.94 -16.08 -3.53
N PRO A 59 4.16 -16.20 -4.08
CA PRO A 59 5.21 -15.22 -3.85
C PRO A 59 4.76 -13.84 -4.31
N ARG A 60 5.03 -12.82 -3.52
CA ARG A 60 4.66 -11.43 -3.83
C ARG A 60 5.83 -10.50 -3.55
N SER A 61 5.87 -9.39 -4.28
CA SER A 61 6.74 -8.27 -3.92
C SER A 61 5.91 -7.03 -3.62
N PHE A 62 6.40 -6.24 -2.68
CA PHE A 62 5.73 -5.04 -2.20
C PHE A 62 6.57 -3.81 -2.54
N VAL A 63 5.95 -2.84 -3.19
CA VAL A 63 6.56 -1.53 -3.45
C VAL A 63 5.67 -0.45 -2.86
N LYS A 64 6.24 0.36 -1.98
CA LYS A 64 5.54 1.49 -1.37
C LYS A 64 5.78 2.76 -2.18
N LEU A 65 4.70 3.48 -2.49
CA LEU A 65 4.74 4.79 -3.14
C LEU A 65 3.92 5.82 -2.34
N PRO A 66 4.01 7.11 -2.66
CA PRO A 66 3.06 8.10 -2.15
C PRO A 66 1.62 7.71 -2.54
N PHE A 67 0.75 7.70 -1.55
CA PHE A 67 -0.70 7.43 -1.58
C PHE A 67 -1.10 6.00 -1.96
N ILE A 68 -0.18 5.15 -2.39
CA ILE A 68 -0.47 3.79 -2.84
C ILE A 68 0.64 2.82 -2.43
N ALA A 69 0.30 1.54 -2.36
CA ALA A 69 1.24 0.44 -2.34
C ALA A 69 0.93 -0.51 -3.49
N LEU A 70 1.96 -1.09 -4.08
CA LEU A 70 1.85 -2.04 -5.17
C LEU A 70 2.19 -3.42 -4.65
N VAL A 71 1.32 -4.38 -4.94
CA VAL A 71 1.52 -5.80 -4.61
C VAL A 71 1.62 -6.56 -5.93
N TYR A 72 2.81 -7.05 -6.23
CA TYR A 72 3.11 -7.75 -7.49
C TYR A 72 3.03 -9.26 -7.29
N PHE A 73 2.33 -9.93 -8.19
CA PHE A 73 2.30 -11.37 -8.39
C PHE A 73 3.21 -11.69 -9.58
N PRO A 74 4.41 -12.27 -9.35
CA PRO A 74 5.41 -12.47 -10.40
C PRO A 74 4.84 -13.23 -11.61
N GLY A 75 4.83 -12.59 -12.78
CA GLY A 75 4.36 -13.23 -14.02
C GLY A 75 2.84 -13.25 -14.22
N GLU A 76 2.06 -12.59 -13.36
CA GLU A 76 0.60 -12.52 -13.53
C GLU A 76 0.04 -11.10 -13.48
N ALA A 77 0.14 -10.44 -12.33
CA ALA A 77 -0.69 -9.27 -12.04
C ALA A 77 -0.03 -8.33 -11.04
N VAL A 78 -0.48 -7.08 -11.06
CA VAL A 78 -0.09 -6.05 -10.09
C VAL A 78 -1.37 -5.46 -9.54
N TYR A 79 -1.49 -5.45 -8.22
CA TYR A 79 -2.62 -4.85 -7.52
C TYR A 79 -2.18 -3.56 -6.84
N ILE A 80 -3.06 -2.55 -6.90
CA ILE A 80 -2.83 -1.24 -6.31
C ILE A 80 -3.66 -1.16 -5.03
N VAL A 81 -2.98 -1.02 -3.89
CA VAL A 81 -3.60 -0.74 -2.61
C VAL A 81 -3.52 0.75 -2.34
N THR A 82 -4.65 1.45 -2.36
CA THR A 82 -4.71 2.89 -2.06
C THR A 82 -4.48 3.16 -0.57
N PHE A 83 -4.15 4.41 -0.21
CA PHE A 83 -3.94 4.78 1.20
C PHE A 83 -5.19 4.64 2.07
N PHE A 84 -6.38 4.61 1.45
CA PHE A 84 -7.65 4.32 2.11
C PHE A 84 -7.93 2.81 2.27
N GLY A 85 -7.04 1.94 1.77
CA GLY A 85 -7.16 0.49 1.88
C GLY A 85 -8.02 -0.16 0.79
N TRP A 86 -8.32 0.54 -0.29
CA TRP A 86 -9.00 -0.06 -1.46
C TRP A 86 -8.00 -0.76 -2.36
N VAL A 87 -8.41 -1.89 -2.94
CA VAL A 87 -7.63 -2.67 -3.91
C VAL A 87 -8.21 -2.43 -5.30
N ILE A 88 -7.33 -2.13 -6.26
CA ILE A 88 -7.63 -1.92 -7.69
C ILE A 88 -6.72 -2.84 -8.52
#